data_AF-A0A358M4K1-F1
#
_entry.id   AF-A0A358M4K1-F1
#
_cell.length_a   1.000
_cell.length_b   1.000
_cell.length_c   1.000
_cell.angle_alpha   90.00
_cell.angle_beta   90.00
_cell.angle_gamma   90.00
#
_symmetry.space_group_name_H-M   'P 1'
#
loop_
_entity.id
_entity.type
_entity.pdbx_description
1 polymer ?
#
loop_
_entity_poly.entity_id
_entity_poly.type
_entity_poly.pdbx_seq_one_letter_code
_entity_poly.pdbx_strand_id
1 'polypeptide(L)'
;MPDGRILNPEQQAAASHYTGPALTLAGPGSGKTTVLTERTLYLARRTRAPDRILSVTFTNAAGEEMRNRYQKAAAQFLPESRETAAPTFQTVHSFCNGLLRSYEMLAGICRRRIEGEKDEKTELLKQIYFEINGEAAEAYVLNQITRRQGGEEAEIKNIKRIIAAYERYKREHGLIDFDDMIALAAEILHSDGPLQRQIREAYQERFLFIQADEAQDLTETQFEVLRIVAAPRRNLFVVADDDQSIYGFRGASPSCLRAFYKSQPDCRLYRLSRNYRSVQNLVKISERFVSVNTDRFEKKPYSKKEPGALPRIRACGGSLMQIKFLRKEIAVLARREPELTVGILYRNNISGLLTSAFLTKTGIAHELQGGLPETHSIPYVDEVLKEVRNGERMGGRILPRPAETFRRLLENGLERQFEAYCRQTRQHLRYKDAVLSFLLYLCSACDSYREAVSLLDQLDARGGCCRKASICLSTVHSAKGLEYD
;
A
#
# COMPACT_ATOMS: atom_id res chain seq x y z
N MET A 1 5.52 7.85 -30.44
CA MET A 1 5.61 7.58 -28.98
C MET A 1 5.78 6.09 -28.78
N PRO A 2 6.49 5.63 -27.73
CA PRO A 2 6.88 4.22 -27.54
C PRO A 2 5.70 3.25 -27.41
N ASP A 3 4.52 3.79 -27.09
CA ASP A 3 3.26 3.05 -26.95
C ASP A 3 2.16 3.57 -27.90
N GLY A 4 2.48 4.46 -28.85
CA GLY A 4 1.48 5.10 -29.72
C GLY A 4 0.47 6.03 -29.01
N ARG A 5 0.61 6.25 -27.70
CA ARG A 5 -0.31 7.08 -26.91
C ARG A 5 -0.11 8.56 -27.23
N ILE A 6 -1.10 9.17 -27.87
CA ILE A 6 -1.19 10.62 -28.08
C ILE A 6 -1.68 11.24 -26.76
N LEU A 7 -0.84 12.08 -26.14
CA LEU A 7 -1.26 12.88 -24.98
C LEU A 7 -2.38 13.82 -25.41
N ASN A 8 -3.42 13.92 -24.57
CA ASN A 8 -4.41 14.97 -24.79
C ASN A 8 -3.81 16.36 -24.45
N PRO A 9 -4.48 17.47 -24.82
CA PRO A 9 -3.95 18.82 -24.54
C PRO A 9 -3.65 19.10 -23.05
N GLU A 10 -4.45 18.59 -22.12
CA GLU A 10 -4.25 18.76 -20.67
C GLU A 10 -2.97 18.04 -20.21
N GLN A 11 -2.79 16.79 -20.65
CA GLN A 11 -1.61 15.98 -20.37
C GLN A 11 -0.36 16.58 -21.01
N GLN A 12 -0.44 17.04 -22.26
CA GLN A 12 0.65 17.70 -22.97
C GLN A 12 1.09 18.99 -22.25
N ALA A 13 0.13 19.80 -21.80
CA ALA A 13 0.42 21.03 -21.06
C ALA A 13 1.12 20.73 -19.72
N ALA A 14 0.68 19.71 -18.99
CA ALA A 14 1.32 19.28 -17.75
C ALA A 14 2.72 18.68 -17.99
N ALA A 15 2.89 17.79 -18.97
CA ALA A 15 4.16 17.15 -19.27
C ALA A 15 5.22 18.13 -19.83
N SER A 16 4.81 19.19 -20.51
CA SER A 16 5.72 20.23 -21.03
C SER A 16 6.06 21.32 -20.01
N HIS A 17 5.55 21.22 -18.78
CA HIS A 17 5.87 22.18 -17.72
C HIS A 17 7.36 22.17 -17.39
N TYR A 18 8.02 23.30 -17.61
CA TYR A 18 9.47 23.42 -17.45
C TYR A 18 9.85 23.93 -16.05
N THR A 19 9.53 25.19 -15.73
CA THR A 19 9.99 25.87 -14.50
C THR A 19 8.86 26.33 -13.61
N GLY A 20 9.18 26.44 -12.31
CA GLY A 20 8.27 26.88 -11.26
C GLY A 20 7.54 25.72 -10.59
N PRO A 21 6.79 26.01 -9.51
CA PRO A 21 5.98 25.00 -8.84
C PRO A 21 4.76 24.66 -9.70
N ALA A 22 4.37 23.39 -9.72
CA ALA A 22 3.14 22.96 -10.37
C ALA A 22 2.46 21.83 -9.61
N LEU A 23 1.13 21.86 -9.64
CA LEU A 23 0.24 20.82 -9.15
C LEU A 23 -0.58 20.29 -10.32
N THR A 24 -0.47 19.01 -10.61
CA THR A 24 -1.33 18.31 -11.57
C THR A 24 -2.35 17.51 -10.78
N LEU A 25 -3.58 18.03 -10.72
CA LEU A 25 -4.72 17.32 -10.17
C LEU A 25 -5.24 16.34 -11.20
N ALA A 26 -5.33 15.08 -10.81
CA ALA A 26 -5.69 14.00 -11.69
C ALA A 26 -6.79 13.18 -11.06
N GLY A 27 -7.80 12.78 -11.85
CA GLY A 27 -8.72 11.74 -11.41
C GLY A 27 -8.12 10.33 -11.58
N PRO A 28 -8.74 9.28 -11.02
CA PRO A 28 -8.30 7.91 -11.23
C PRO A 28 -8.25 7.57 -12.72
N GLY A 29 -7.21 6.89 -13.18
CA GLY A 29 -7.10 6.45 -14.58
C GLY A 29 -6.97 7.58 -15.61
N SER A 30 -6.55 8.78 -15.21
CA SER A 30 -6.31 9.94 -16.09
C SER A 30 -4.91 10.00 -16.71
N GLY A 31 -4.03 9.07 -16.33
CA GLY A 31 -2.66 8.96 -16.85
C GLY A 31 -1.62 9.79 -16.08
N LYS A 32 -1.71 9.85 -14.74
CA LYS A 32 -0.75 10.50 -13.83
C LYS A 32 0.70 10.11 -14.12
N THR A 33 0.97 8.81 -14.04
CA THR A 33 2.30 8.24 -14.29
C THR A 33 2.77 8.52 -15.71
N THR A 34 1.87 8.49 -16.71
CA THR A 34 2.22 8.85 -18.09
C THR A 34 2.68 10.30 -18.19
N VAL A 35 1.99 11.25 -17.55
CA VAL A 35 2.41 12.65 -17.53
C VAL A 35 3.77 12.82 -16.87
N LEU A 36 4.04 12.15 -15.75
CA LEU A 36 5.35 12.20 -15.07
C LEU A 36 6.48 11.61 -15.92
N THR A 37 6.27 10.43 -16.51
CA THR A 37 7.28 9.80 -17.38
C THR A 37 7.58 10.68 -18.59
N GLU A 38 6.55 11.20 -19.26
CA GLU A 38 6.70 12.09 -20.42
C GLU A 38 7.36 13.41 -20.05
N ARG A 39 7.04 13.97 -18.87
CA ARG A 39 7.73 15.15 -18.35
C ARG A 39 9.21 14.87 -18.11
N THR A 40 9.55 13.71 -17.55
CA THR A 40 10.95 13.31 -17.32
C THR A 40 11.72 13.26 -18.63
N LEU A 41 11.14 12.67 -19.67
CA LEU A 41 11.72 12.61 -21.01
C LEU A 41 11.87 14.01 -21.62
N TYR A 42 10.85 14.84 -21.50
CA TYR A 42 10.88 16.23 -21.96
C TYR A 42 12.01 17.03 -21.29
N LEU A 43 12.13 16.95 -19.97
CA LEU A 43 13.18 17.60 -19.21
C LEU A 43 14.56 17.08 -19.60
N ALA A 44 14.75 15.76 -19.64
CA ALA A 44 16.03 15.14 -19.99
C ALA A 44 16.51 15.59 -21.38
N ARG A 45 15.61 15.63 -22.37
CA ARG A 45 15.92 16.14 -23.72
C ARG A 45 16.27 17.62 -23.72
N ARG A 46 15.49 18.42 -22.99
CA ARG A 46 15.62 19.88 -22.98
C ARG A 46 16.87 20.35 -22.22
N THR A 47 17.25 19.67 -21.14
CA THR A 47 18.40 20.07 -20.30
C THR A 47 19.70 19.39 -20.69
N ARG A 48 19.64 18.22 -21.36
CA ARG A 48 20.79 17.32 -21.54
C ARG A 48 21.49 16.94 -20.23
N ALA A 49 20.78 17.03 -19.10
CA ALA A 49 21.27 16.74 -17.76
C ALA A 49 20.26 15.87 -17.01
N PRO A 50 20.04 14.61 -17.44
CA PRO A 50 19.05 13.70 -16.86
C PRO A 50 19.30 13.38 -15.38
N ASP A 51 20.55 13.34 -14.94
CA ASP A 51 20.95 13.15 -13.53
C ASP A 51 20.46 14.26 -12.59
N ARG A 52 20.09 15.41 -13.15
CA ARG A 52 19.57 16.55 -12.40
C ARG A 52 18.06 16.48 -12.14
N ILE A 53 17.43 15.36 -12.48
CA ILE A 53 15.98 15.14 -12.32
C ILE A 53 15.75 14.08 -11.23
N LEU A 54 14.97 14.45 -10.21
CA LEU A 54 14.51 13.56 -9.14
C LEU A 54 13.02 13.29 -9.27
N SER A 55 12.66 12.01 -9.34
CA SER A 55 11.27 11.53 -9.24
C SER A 55 11.12 10.76 -7.93
N VAL A 56 10.29 11.29 -7.03
CA VAL A 56 9.92 10.60 -5.79
C VAL A 56 8.54 9.94 -5.91
N THR A 57 8.43 8.75 -5.35
CA THR A 57 7.19 7.94 -5.34
C THR A 57 6.90 7.43 -3.93
N PHE A 58 5.69 6.92 -3.70
CA PHE A 58 5.33 6.35 -2.39
C PHE A 58 5.93 4.95 -2.17
N THR A 59 6.14 4.16 -3.23
CA THR A 59 6.63 2.78 -3.13
C THR A 59 7.82 2.52 -4.05
N ASN A 60 8.70 1.59 -3.65
CA ASN A 60 9.83 1.18 -4.50
C ASN A 60 9.36 0.60 -5.85
N ALA A 61 8.24 -0.12 -5.86
CA ALA A 61 7.65 -0.69 -7.07
C ALA A 61 7.26 0.42 -8.07
N ALA A 62 6.53 1.45 -7.62
CA ALA A 62 6.17 2.58 -8.47
C ALA A 62 7.40 3.31 -9.03
N GLY A 63 8.45 3.49 -8.21
CA GLY A 63 9.72 4.06 -8.66
C GLY A 63 10.41 3.22 -9.75
N GLU A 64 10.43 1.90 -9.59
CA GLU A 64 11.02 0.97 -10.57
C GLU A 64 10.22 0.92 -11.87
N GLU A 65 8.89 0.93 -11.79
CA GLU A 65 8.04 1.04 -12.96
C GLU A 65 8.28 2.33 -13.74
N MET A 66 8.31 3.48 -13.05
CA MET A 66 8.61 4.77 -13.68
C MET A 66 9.98 4.76 -14.37
N ARG A 67 10.99 4.16 -13.74
CA ARG A 67 12.33 3.97 -14.33
C ARG A 67 12.24 3.14 -15.61
N ASN A 68 11.56 1.99 -15.57
CA ASN A 68 11.42 1.10 -16.73
C ASN A 68 10.69 1.78 -17.89
N ARG A 69 9.59 2.50 -17.61
CA ARG A 69 8.85 3.28 -18.62
C ARG A 69 9.73 4.37 -19.23
N TYR A 70 10.49 5.10 -18.40
CA TYR A 70 11.45 6.11 -18.86
C TYR A 70 12.53 5.49 -19.75
N GLN A 71 13.16 4.39 -19.33
CA GLN A 71 14.24 3.74 -20.09
C GLN A 71 13.77 3.24 -21.46
N LYS A 72 12.60 2.60 -21.51
CA LYS A 72 11.98 2.15 -22.77
C LYS A 72 11.76 3.32 -23.73
N ALA A 73 11.27 4.44 -23.20
CA ALA A 73 11.05 5.64 -23.99
C ALA A 73 12.37 6.32 -24.40
N ALA A 74 13.32 6.46 -23.47
CA ALA A 74 14.60 7.10 -23.73
C ALA A 74 15.40 6.35 -24.80
N ALA A 75 15.37 5.01 -24.80
CA ALA A 75 16.05 4.18 -25.79
C ALA A 75 15.65 4.49 -27.25
N GLN A 76 14.45 5.04 -27.48
CA GLN A 76 13.97 5.39 -28.82
C GLN A 76 14.36 6.80 -29.27
N PHE A 77 14.58 7.73 -28.33
CA PHE A 77 14.69 9.16 -28.63
C PHE A 77 16.01 9.79 -28.15
N LEU A 78 16.78 9.07 -27.35
CA LEU A 78 18.07 9.47 -26.81
C LEU A 78 19.08 8.30 -26.95
N PRO A 79 19.35 7.79 -28.16
CA PRO A 79 20.23 6.63 -28.33
C PRO A 79 21.67 6.87 -27.88
N GLU A 80 22.16 8.12 -27.95
CA GLU A 80 23.50 8.53 -27.49
C GLU A 80 23.60 8.74 -25.97
N SER A 81 22.48 8.79 -25.23
CA SER A 81 22.48 9.00 -23.77
C SER A 81 22.73 7.71 -22.97
N ARG A 82 23.10 6.60 -23.62
CA ARG A 82 23.38 5.32 -22.95
C ARG A 82 24.64 5.38 -22.09
N GLU A 83 25.55 6.32 -22.36
CA GLU A 83 26.84 6.45 -21.66
C GLU A 83 26.86 7.57 -20.61
N THR A 84 25.83 8.42 -20.51
CA THR A 84 25.87 9.63 -19.69
C THR A 84 24.60 9.83 -18.87
N ALA A 85 24.69 9.49 -17.57
CA ALA A 85 23.81 9.89 -16.47
C ALA A 85 22.28 9.58 -16.61
N ALA A 86 21.62 9.16 -15.53
CA ALA A 86 20.19 8.79 -15.56
C ALA A 86 19.38 9.58 -14.51
N PRO A 87 18.09 9.84 -14.76
CA PRO A 87 17.21 10.41 -13.74
C PRO A 87 17.15 9.51 -12.51
N THR A 88 16.98 10.13 -11.35
CA THR A 88 16.84 9.41 -10.09
C THR A 88 15.36 9.09 -9.84
N PHE A 89 15.04 7.80 -9.66
CA PHE A 89 13.72 7.34 -9.25
C PHE A 89 13.83 6.62 -7.91
N GLN A 90 13.16 7.11 -6.87
CA GLN A 90 13.23 6.53 -5.53
C GLN A 90 12.01 6.88 -4.69
N THR A 91 11.91 6.32 -3.49
CA THR A 91 10.92 6.78 -2.52
C THR A 91 11.41 8.00 -1.76
N VAL A 92 10.50 8.71 -1.08
CA VAL A 92 10.90 9.80 -0.18
C VAL A 92 11.81 9.30 0.95
N HIS A 93 11.55 8.10 1.50
CA HIS A 93 12.42 7.49 2.51
C HIS A 93 13.83 7.21 1.98
N SER A 94 13.94 6.63 0.78
CA SER A 94 15.24 6.39 0.13
C SER A 94 16.00 7.71 -0.12
N PHE A 95 15.29 8.75 -0.54
CA PHE A 95 15.85 10.09 -0.72
C PHE A 95 16.40 10.66 0.59
N CYS A 96 15.59 10.69 1.66
CA CYS A 96 16.00 11.18 2.98
C CYS A 96 17.16 10.38 3.56
N ASN A 97 17.16 9.05 3.40
CA ASN A 97 18.26 8.21 3.83
C ASN A 97 19.55 8.51 3.05
N GLY A 98 19.47 8.77 1.75
CA GLY A 98 20.63 9.20 0.95
C GLY A 98 21.22 10.51 1.44
N LEU A 99 20.37 11.50 1.73
CA LEU A 99 20.77 12.79 2.31
C LEU A 99 21.43 12.60 3.66
N LEU A 100 20.83 11.79 4.53
CA LEU A 100 21.36 11.50 5.85
C LEU A 100 22.73 10.80 5.75
N ARG A 101 22.91 9.84 4.84
CA ARG A 101 24.20 9.18 4.58
C ARG A 101 25.28 10.17 4.13
N SER A 102 24.94 11.12 3.27
CA SER A 102 25.87 12.18 2.85
C SER A 102 26.30 13.05 4.03
N TYR A 103 25.34 13.45 4.88
CA TYR A 103 25.63 14.23 6.09
C TYR A 103 26.51 13.43 7.07
N GLU A 104 26.16 12.18 7.33
CA GLU A 104 26.89 11.26 8.22
C GLU A 104 28.36 11.11 7.82
N MET A 105 28.61 10.91 6.51
CA MET A 105 29.96 10.79 5.96
C MET A 105 30.81 12.03 6.25
N LEU A 106 30.26 13.23 6.04
CA LEU A 106 30.97 14.48 6.26
C LEU A 106 31.09 14.84 7.75
N ALA A 107 30.11 14.49 8.57
CA ALA A 107 30.12 14.70 10.02
C ALA A 107 31.03 13.68 10.75
N GLY A 108 31.47 12.61 10.09
CA GLY A 108 32.21 11.53 10.74
C GLY A 108 31.37 10.73 11.74
N ILE A 109 30.05 10.67 11.55
CA ILE A 109 29.12 9.91 12.40
C ILE A 109 28.49 8.78 11.59
N CYS A 110 28.00 7.74 12.26
CA CYS A 110 27.25 6.66 11.61
C CYS A 110 26.10 6.23 12.51
N ARG A 111 24.85 6.42 12.06
CA ARG A 111 23.67 5.89 12.75
C ARG A 111 23.28 4.55 12.16
N ARG A 112 22.85 3.60 12.98
CA ARG A 112 22.36 2.31 12.51
C ARG A 112 20.86 2.38 12.25
N ARG A 113 20.40 1.84 11.12
CA ARG A 113 18.98 1.83 10.73
C ARG A 113 18.36 0.53 11.24
N ILE A 114 17.25 0.61 11.98
CA ILE A 114 16.56 -0.58 12.51
C ILE A 114 15.75 -1.31 11.40
N GLU A 115 15.32 -0.58 10.37
CA GLU A 115 14.43 -1.09 9.32
C GLU A 115 15.10 -2.08 8.33
N GLY A 116 16.41 -2.32 8.48
CA GLY A 116 17.22 -3.15 7.56
C GLY A 116 17.37 -4.62 7.96
N GLU A 117 17.12 -4.97 9.22
CA GLU A 117 17.20 -6.34 9.71
C GLU A 117 15.78 -6.85 9.96
N LYS A 118 15.36 -7.91 9.26
CA LYS A 118 14.04 -8.52 9.47
C LYS A 118 13.87 -8.82 10.95
N ASP A 119 12.76 -8.36 11.49
CA ASP A 119 12.30 -8.57 12.86
C ASP A 119 13.00 -7.79 13.98
N GLU A 120 14.11 -7.07 13.77
CA GLU A 120 14.80 -6.36 14.87
C GLU A 120 13.90 -5.32 15.56
N LYS A 121 13.17 -4.50 14.78
CA LYS A 121 12.19 -3.54 15.32
C LYS A 121 11.06 -4.23 16.08
N THR A 122 10.56 -5.32 15.53
CA THR A 122 9.43 -6.06 16.10
C THR A 122 9.83 -6.75 17.40
N GLU A 123 10.99 -7.39 17.44
CA GLU A 123 11.55 -8.02 18.63
C GLU A 123 11.86 -7.01 19.73
N LEU A 124 12.42 -5.84 19.37
CA LEU A 124 12.63 -4.76 20.33
C LEU A 124 11.30 -4.29 20.95
N LEU A 125 10.27 -4.09 20.13
CA LEU A 125 8.95 -3.68 20.62
C LEU A 125 8.29 -4.77 21.48
N LYS A 126 8.49 -6.06 21.15
CA LYS A 126 8.06 -7.20 21.99
C LYS A 126 8.71 -7.15 23.35
N GLN A 127 10.03 -6.95 23.40
CA GLN A 127 10.78 -6.87 24.64
C GLN A 127 10.32 -5.70 25.49
N ILE A 128 10.25 -4.48 24.93
CA ILE A 128 9.79 -3.28 25.64
C ILE A 128 8.36 -3.46 26.17
N TYR A 129 7.46 -4.04 25.36
CA TYR A 129 6.10 -4.30 25.80
C TYR A 129 6.08 -5.25 27.00
N PHE A 130 6.83 -6.35 26.94
CA PHE A 130 6.92 -7.33 28.03
C PHE A 130 7.48 -6.71 29.32
N GLU A 131 8.58 -5.95 29.24
CA GLU A 131 9.18 -5.28 30.38
C GLU A 131 8.23 -4.30 31.08
N ILE A 132 7.38 -3.61 30.32
CA ILE A 132 6.45 -2.60 30.84
C ILE A 132 5.15 -3.22 31.35
N ASN A 133 4.63 -4.25 30.67
CA ASN A 133 3.31 -4.82 30.94
C ASN A 133 3.32 -6.13 31.72
N GLY A 134 4.48 -6.81 31.79
CA GLY A 134 4.65 -8.12 32.44
C GLY A 134 4.04 -9.29 31.66
N GLU A 135 3.65 -9.08 30.40
CA GLU A 135 2.96 -10.06 29.55
C GLU A 135 3.38 -9.91 28.09
N ALA A 136 3.30 -11.01 27.32
CA ALA A 136 3.66 -10.98 25.90
C ALA A 136 2.64 -10.16 25.10
N ALA A 137 3.13 -9.35 24.15
CA ALA A 137 2.27 -8.62 23.24
C ALA A 137 1.65 -9.57 22.22
N GLU A 138 0.33 -9.46 22.02
CA GLU A 138 -0.30 -10.10 20.87
C GLU A 138 0.17 -9.46 19.55
N ALA A 139 0.23 -10.24 18.47
CA ALA A 139 0.76 -9.80 17.18
C ALA A 139 0.06 -8.56 16.62
N TYR A 140 -1.24 -8.37 16.88
CA TYR A 140 -1.98 -7.19 16.44
C TYR A 140 -1.55 -5.92 17.20
N VAL A 141 -1.21 -6.02 18.49
CA VAL A 141 -0.75 -4.89 19.31
C VAL A 141 0.57 -4.38 18.76
N LEU A 142 1.53 -5.28 18.52
CA LEU A 142 2.81 -4.94 17.91
C LEU A 142 2.64 -4.25 16.56
N ASN A 143 1.75 -4.77 15.72
CA ASN A 143 1.45 -4.14 14.43
C ASN A 143 0.90 -2.72 14.55
N GLN A 144 0.05 -2.44 15.56
CA GLN A 144 -0.47 -1.10 15.81
C GLN A 144 0.63 -0.15 16.33
N ILE A 145 1.49 -0.63 17.23
CA ILE A 145 2.65 0.13 17.74
C ILE A 145 3.60 0.47 16.59
N THR A 146 4.01 -0.53 15.80
CA THR A 146 4.96 -0.39 14.68
C THR A 146 4.45 0.57 13.61
N ARG A 147 3.15 0.58 13.33
CA ARG A 147 2.55 1.47 12.32
C ARG A 147 2.22 2.86 12.86
N ARG A 148 2.49 3.12 14.15
CA ARG A 148 2.08 4.32 14.89
C ARG A 148 0.60 4.68 14.63
N GLN A 149 -0.22 3.66 14.33
CA GLN A 149 -1.68 3.81 14.22
C GLN A 149 -2.32 4.05 15.59
N GLY A 150 -1.54 3.96 16.66
CA GLY A 150 -1.89 4.43 17.98
C GLY A 150 -1.70 5.93 18.13
N GLY A 151 -2.51 6.71 17.42
CA GLY A 151 -2.92 8.01 17.94
C GLY A 151 -3.56 7.86 19.33
N GLU A 152 -3.99 8.95 19.95
CA GLU A 152 -4.65 8.95 21.27
C GLU A 152 -5.84 7.97 21.38
N GLU A 153 -6.35 7.46 20.25
CA GLU A 153 -7.46 6.51 20.12
C GLU A 153 -7.11 5.02 20.32
N ALA A 154 -5.83 4.59 20.24
CA ALA A 154 -5.48 3.21 20.57
C ALA A 154 -5.18 3.08 22.07
N GLU A 155 -6.10 2.50 22.85
CA GLU A 155 -5.84 2.10 24.24
C GLU A 155 -4.96 0.85 24.31
N ILE A 156 -3.76 0.95 23.73
CA ILE A 156 -2.70 0.00 24.00
C ILE A 156 -2.20 0.29 25.41
N LYS A 157 -2.22 -0.75 26.26
CA LYS A 157 -1.77 -0.68 27.66
C LYS A 157 -0.38 -0.07 27.72
N ASN A 158 -0.23 1.00 28.49
CA ASN A 158 1.02 1.74 28.68
C ASN A 158 1.68 2.28 27.38
N ILE A 159 0.92 2.55 26.31
CA ILE A 159 1.48 3.00 25.01
C ILE A 159 2.45 4.16 25.11
N LYS A 160 2.13 5.20 25.92
CA LYS A 160 3.02 6.36 26.11
C LYS A 160 4.37 5.94 26.73
N ARG A 161 4.36 5.00 27.68
CA ARG A 161 5.58 4.46 28.30
C ARG A 161 6.36 3.58 27.32
N ILE A 162 5.66 2.79 26.51
CA ILE A 162 6.28 1.95 25.46
C ILE A 162 6.97 2.82 24.42
N ILE A 163 6.29 3.86 23.91
CA ILE A 163 6.88 4.81 22.94
C ILE A 163 8.07 5.53 23.58
N ALA A 164 7.95 6.03 24.81
CA ALA A 164 9.06 6.68 25.50
C ALA A 164 10.26 5.76 25.73
N ALA A 165 10.03 4.50 26.08
CA ALA A 165 11.08 3.49 26.22
C ALA A 165 11.74 3.15 24.87
N TYR A 166 10.95 3.05 23.80
CA TYR A 166 11.46 2.86 22.43
C TYR A 166 12.36 4.02 21.97
N GLU A 167 11.88 5.26 22.14
CA GLU A 167 12.66 6.45 21.79
C GLU A 167 13.92 6.63 22.67
N ARG A 168 13.87 6.19 23.95
CA ARG A 168 15.06 6.13 24.80
C ARG A 168 16.05 5.09 24.30
N TYR A 169 15.59 3.86 24.02
CA TYR A 169 16.43 2.78 23.53
C TYR A 169 17.13 3.18 22.22
N LYS A 170 16.39 3.78 21.27
CA LYS A 170 16.96 4.29 20.01
C LYS A 170 18.11 5.26 20.26
N ARG A 171 17.92 6.24 21.15
CA ARG A 171 18.94 7.24 21.48
C ARG A 171 20.17 6.64 22.14
N GLU A 172 20.00 5.73 23.10
CA GLU A 172 21.11 5.07 23.82
C GLU A 172 21.97 4.21 22.89
N HIS A 173 21.38 3.63 21.83
CA HIS A 173 22.06 2.74 20.89
C HIS A 173 22.40 3.39 19.54
N GLY A 174 22.16 4.69 19.38
CA GLY A 174 22.41 5.41 18.11
C GLY A 174 21.61 4.87 16.93
N LEU A 175 20.40 4.36 17.19
CA LEU A 175 19.50 3.77 16.20
C LEU A 175 18.52 4.80 15.65
N ILE A 176 18.10 4.59 14.40
CA ILE A 176 17.07 5.38 13.73
C ILE A 176 16.10 4.48 12.96
N ASP A 177 14.82 4.89 12.92
CA ASP A 177 13.75 4.28 12.13
C ASP A 177 13.35 5.13 10.90
N PHE A 178 12.33 4.70 10.15
CA PHE A 178 11.85 5.45 8.97
C PHE A 178 11.36 6.87 9.27
N ASP A 179 10.72 7.08 10.41
CA ASP A 179 10.19 8.38 10.76
C ASP A 179 11.32 9.32 11.19
N ASP A 180 12.30 8.80 11.94
CA ASP A 180 13.52 9.53 12.30
C ASP A 180 14.31 9.95 11.04
N MET A 181 14.38 9.10 10.02
CA MET A 181 15.07 9.43 8.76
C MET A 181 14.48 10.68 8.10
N ILE A 182 13.15 10.83 8.10
CA ILE A 182 12.49 12.01 7.54
C ILE A 182 12.70 13.23 8.43
N ALA A 183 12.50 13.09 9.74
CA ALA A 183 12.65 14.18 10.71
C ALA A 183 14.08 14.74 10.72
N LEU A 184 15.09 13.87 10.79
CA LEU A 184 16.50 14.28 10.76
C LEU A 184 16.89 14.91 9.42
N ALA A 185 16.37 14.41 8.31
CA ALA A 185 16.61 15.03 7.00
C ALA A 185 16.04 16.45 6.94
N ALA A 186 14.83 16.67 7.47
CA ALA A 186 14.25 17.99 7.58
C ALA A 186 15.09 18.91 8.49
N GLU A 187 15.49 18.42 9.67
CA GLU A 187 16.34 19.16 10.61
C GLU A 187 17.67 19.60 9.98
N ILE A 188 18.35 18.68 9.28
CA ILE A 188 19.59 18.98 8.54
C ILE A 188 19.32 20.05 7.49
N LEU A 189 18.23 19.95 6.74
CA LEU A 189 17.91 20.90 5.69
C LEU A 189 17.57 22.30 6.22
N HIS A 190 16.94 22.41 7.39
CA HIS A 190 16.61 23.70 8.02
C HIS A 190 17.79 24.38 8.70
N SER A 191 18.77 23.59 9.17
CA SER A 191 19.88 24.10 9.95
C SER A 191 20.86 24.92 9.12
N ASP A 192 21.42 25.98 9.70
CA ASP A 192 22.38 26.88 9.04
C ASP A 192 23.84 26.64 9.40
N GLY A 193 24.14 25.53 10.07
CA GLY A 193 25.51 25.10 10.32
C GLY A 193 26.28 24.86 9.00
N PRO A 194 27.62 25.01 8.99
CA PRO A 194 28.41 24.94 7.77
C PRO A 194 28.21 23.63 7.00
N LEU A 195 28.16 22.51 7.73
CA LEU A 195 27.98 21.19 7.14
C LEU A 195 26.56 21.01 6.58
N GLN A 196 25.55 21.45 7.31
CA GLN A 196 24.16 21.38 6.92
C GLN A 196 23.89 22.22 5.67
N ARG A 197 24.46 23.42 5.61
CA ARG A 197 24.44 24.27 4.42
C ARG A 197 25.10 23.58 3.23
N GLN A 198 26.30 23.01 3.40
CA GLN A 198 27.00 22.28 2.35
C GLN A 198 26.16 21.12 1.79
N ILE A 199 25.51 20.33 2.66
CA ILE A 199 24.61 19.24 2.24
C ILE A 199 23.40 19.79 1.49
N ARG A 200 22.74 20.82 2.04
CA ARG A 200 21.58 21.45 1.41
C ARG A 200 21.92 21.95 0.01
N GLU A 201 22.98 22.73 -0.14
CA GLU A 201 23.43 23.30 -1.41
C GLU A 201 23.80 22.20 -2.40
N ALA A 202 24.54 21.17 -1.97
CA ALA A 202 24.89 20.03 -2.83
C ALA A 202 23.64 19.33 -3.39
N TYR A 203 22.59 19.14 -2.58
CA TYR A 203 21.34 18.54 -3.04
C TYR A 203 20.50 19.48 -3.93
N GLN A 204 20.48 20.79 -3.64
CA GLN A 204 19.81 21.81 -4.46
C GLN A 204 20.48 22.01 -5.83
N GLU A 205 21.80 21.86 -5.90
CA GLU A 205 22.55 21.88 -7.16
C GLU A 205 22.38 20.56 -7.91
N ARG A 206 22.41 19.43 -7.20
CA ARG A 206 22.20 18.11 -7.80
C ARG A 206 20.82 17.98 -8.41
N PHE A 207 19.75 18.41 -7.76
CA PHE A 207 18.39 18.20 -8.24
C PHE A 207 17.74 19.51 -8.69
N LEU A 208 17.92 19.83 -9.97
CA LEU A 208 17.36 21.04 -10.58
C LEU A 208 15.85 20.94 -10.84
N PHE A 209 15.33 19.72 -10.99
CA PHE A 209 13.90 19.44 -11.17
C PHE A 209 13.51 18.30 -10.25
N ILE A 210 12.51 18.55 -9.40
CA ILE A 210 11.95 17.54 -8.51
C ILE A 210 10.50 17.30 -8.93
N GLN A 211 10.11 16.04 -8.97
CA GLN A 211 8.72 15.66 -9.16
C GLN A 211 8.29 14.59 -8.20
N ALA A 212 7.04 14.67 -7.74
CA ALA A 212 6.44 13.73 -6.81
C ALA A 212 5.18 13.11 -7.39
N ASP A 213 5.11 11.79 -7.39
CA ASP A 213 3.88 11.04 -7.65
C ASP A 213 3.12 10.75 -6.36
N GLU A 214 1.81 10.53 -6.47
CA GLU A 214 0.90 10.26 -5.36
C GLU A 214 1.06 11.27 -4.19
N ALA A 215 1.20 12.57 -4.53
CA ALA A 215 1.54 13.58 -3.55
C ALA A 215 0.45 13.81 -2.48
N GLN A 216 -0.78 13.31 -2.68
CA GLN A 216 -1.81 13.26 -1.64
C GLN A 216 -1.47 12.36 -0.44
N ASP A 217 -0.47 11.48 -0.60
CA ASP A 217 -0.02 10.53 0.42
C ASP A 217 1.28 10.98 1.10
N LEU A 218 1.75 12.20 0.80
CA LEU A 218 2.88 12.82 1.48
C LEU A 218 2.44 13.55 2.75
N THR A 219 3.29 13.48 3.77
CA THR A 219 3.13 14.27 5.00
C THR A 219 3.65 15.70 4.81
N GLU A 220 3.31 16.59 5.73
CA GLU A 220 3.80 17.98 5.72
C GLU A 220 5.34 18.05 5.72
N THR A 221 5.99 17.30 6.60
CA THR A 221 7.46 17.23 6.67
C THR A 221 8.10 16.71 5.37
N GLN A 222 7.46 15.75 4.70
CA GLN A 222 7.95 15.25 3.41
C GLN A 222 7.83 16.32 2.32
N PHE A 223 6.72 17.07 2.27
CA PHE A 223 6.60 18.23 1.38
C PHE A 223 7.67 19.29 1.68
N GLU A 224 7.94 19.57 2.95
CA GLU A 224 8.94 20.54 3.38
C GLU A 224 10.34 20.16 2.92
N VAL A 225 10.76 18.91 3.13
CA VAL A 225 12.03 18.37 2.62
C VAL A 225 12.17 18.61 1.11
N LEU A 226 11.15 18.26 0.32
CA LEU A 226 11.17 18.45 -1.13
C LEU A 226 11.19 19.93 -1.53
N ARG A 227 10.50 20.80 -0.79
CA ARG A 227 10.49 22.24 -1.04
C ARG A 227 11.85 22.89 -0.79
N ILE A 228 12.54 22.51 0.29
CA ILE A 228 13.88 23.05 0.59
C ILE A 228 14.86 22.63 -0.49
N VAL A 229 14.82 21.36 -0.92
CA VAL A 229 15.73 20.86 -1.96
C VAL A 229 15.40 21.46 -3.34
N ALA A 230 14.13 21.80 -3.61
CA ALA A 230 13.76 22.49 -4.85
C ALA A 230 14.19 23.97 -4.86
N ALA A 231 14.40 24.59 -3.70
CA ALA A 231 14.87 25.97 -3.60
C ALA A 231 16.34 26.10 -4.09
N PRO A 232 16.77 27.27 -4.58
CA PRO A 232 15.99 28.49 -4.81
C PRO A 232 15.16 28.44 -6.11
N ARG A 233 15.35 27.43 -6.97
CA ARG A 233 14.72 27.36 -8.31
C ARG A 233 13.21 27.10 -8.26
N ARG A 234 12.73 26.45 -7.20
CA ARG A 234 11.33 26.13 -6.93
C ARG A 234 10.68 25.25 -8.02
N ASN A 235 11.48 24.43 -8.71
CA ASN A 235 11.03 23.48 -9.73
C ASN A 235 10.49 22.19 -9.11
N LEU A 236 9.41 22.30 -8.32
CA LEU A 236 8.72 21.18 -7.71
C LEU A 236 7.39 20.92 -8.43
N PHE A 237 7.32 19.79 -9.14
CA PHE A 237 6.15 19.36 -9.90
C PHE A 237 5.48 18.17 -9.21
N VAL A 238 4.27 18.35 -8.69
CA VAL A 238 3.57 17.29 -7.96
C VAL A 238 2.35 16.82 -8.75
N VAL A 239 2.12 15.50 -8.76
CA VAL A 239 0.91 14.89 -9.30
C VAL A 239 0.15 14.25 -8.16
N ALA A 240 -1.15 14.52 -8.09
CA ALA A 240 -1.97 14.05 -6.98
C ALA A 240 -3.43 13.81 -7.38
N ASP A 241 -4.05 12.91 -6.63
CA ASP A 241 -5.50 12.73 -6.57
C ASP A 241 -5.92 12.70 -5.10
N ASP A 242 -6.38 13.84 -4.57
CA ASP A 242 -6.85 13.96 -3.19
C ASP A 242 -8.03 13.03 -2.85
N ASP A 243 -8.82 12.59 -3.84
CA ASP A 243 -9.91 11.63 -3.63
C ASP A 243 -9.36 10.20 -3.38
N GLN A 244 -8.08 9.96 -3.67
CA GLN A 244 -7.41 8.69 -3.42
C GLN A 244 -6.59 8.67 -2.14
N SER A 245 -6.57 9.72 -1.31
CA SER A 245 -5.82 9.70 -0.05
C SER A 245 -6.43 8.69 0.94
N ILE A 246 -5.77 7.54 1.11
CA ILE A 246 -6.21 6.46 2.02
C ILE A 246 -5.13 6.08 3.04
N TYR A 247 -4.00 6.79 3.05
CA TYR A 247 -2.92 6.63 4.03
C TYR A 247 -3.04 7.65 5.18
N GLY A 248 -4.26 8.10 5.50
CA GLY A 248 -4.56 9.01 6.63
C GLY A 248 -3.93 8.60 7.96
N PHE A 249 -3.91 7.29 8.21
CA PHE A 249 -3.31 6.70 9.40
C PHE A 249 -1.77 6.84 9.49
N ARG A 250 -1.11 7.31 8.43
CA ARG A 250 0.33 7.63 8.40
C ARG A 250 0.59 9.14 8.45
N GLY A 251 -0.42 9.95 8.76
CA GLY A 251 -0.32 11.41 8.83
C GLY A 251 -0.40 12.12 7.47
N ALA A 252 -0.56 11.40 6.36
CA ALA A 252 -0.85 12.00 5.07
C ALA A 252 -2.30 12.46 5.01
N SER A 253 -2.58 13.62 4.41
CA SER A 253 -3.97 14.07 4.26
C SER A 253 -4.17 15.02 3.08
N PRO A 254 -5.40 15.14 2.54
CA PRO A 254 -5.74 16.14 1.54
C PRO A 254 -5.45 17.58 1.95
N SER A 255 -5.37 17.88 3.26
CA SER A 255 -5.02 19.21 3.74
C SER A 255 -3.53 19.53 3.49
N CYS A 256 -2.61 18.55 3.59
CA CYS A 256 -1.20 18.74 3.26
C CYS A 256 -1.01 19.20 1.80
N LEU A 257 -1.70 18.55 0.85
CA LEU A 257 -1.65 18.92 -0.56
C LEU A 257 -2.21 20.34 -0.81
N ARG A 258 -3.28 20.72 -0.10
CA ARG A 258 -3.85 22.07 -0.19
C ARG A 258 -2.96 23.12 0.46
N ALA A 259 -2.30 22.79 1.56
CA ALA A 259 -1.31 23.66 2.19
C ALA A 259 -0.13 23.91 1.24
N PHE A 260 0.39 22.86 0.58
CA PHE A 260 1.39 22.99 -0.49
C PHE A 260 0.93 23.97 -1.57
N TYR A 261 -0.26 23.76 -2.15
CA TYR A 261 -0.79 24.62 -3.21
C TYR A 261 -0.95 26.07 -2.76
N LYS A 262 -1.53 26.31 -1.57
CA LYS A 262 -1.73 27.65 -1.01
C LYS A 262 -0.42 28.36 -0.67
N SER A 263 0.61 27.60 -0.29
CA SER A 263 1.93 28.16 0.07
C SER A 263 2.78 28.61 -1.12
N GLN A 264 2.33 28.37 -2.35
CA GLN A 264 3.07 28.64 -3.59
C GLN A 264 2.22 29.54 -4.51
N PRO A 265 2.34 30.88 -4.41
CA PRO A 265 1.45 31.83 -5.10
C PRO A 265 1.45 31.72 -6.63
N ASP A 266 2.58 31.31 -7.20
CA ASP A 266 2.84 31.08 -8.62
C ASP A 266 2.67 29.61 -9.05
N CYS A 267 2.08 28.76 -8.20
CA CYS A 267 1.88 27.34 -8.48
C CYS A 267 0.91 27.13 -9.65
N ARG A 268 1.41 26.55 -10.74
CA ARG A 268 0.60 26.26 -11.90
C ARG A 268 -0.27 25.03 -11.67
N LEU A 269 -1.58 25.20 -11.79
CA LEU A 269 -2.56 24.12 -11.63
C LEU A 269 -2.94 23.51 -12.99
N TYR A 270 -2.67 22.22 -13.16
CA TYR A 270 -3.17 21.42 -14.28
C TYR A 270 -4.26 20.47 -13.80
N ARG A 271 -5.30 20.25 -14.61
CA ARG A 271 -6.39 19.31 -14.31
C ARG A 271 -6.47 18.25 -15.41
N LEU A 272 -6.28 16.99 -15.05
CA LEU A 272 -6.44 15.85 -15.95
C LEU A 272 -7.84 15.26 -15.73
N SER A 273 -8.79 15.66 -16.58
CA SER A 273 -10.21 15.34 -16.39
C SER A 273 -10.63 14.07 -17.16
N ARG A 274 -9.88 13.69 -18.19
CA ARG A 274 -10.22 12.51 -19.01
C ARG A 274 -9.72 11.23 -18.35
N ASN A 275 -10.65 10.33 -18.00
CA ASN A 275 -10.39 8.95 -17.61
C ASN A 275 -10.26 8.06 -18.87
N TYR A 276 -9.18 7.28 -18.93
CA TYR A 276 -8.88 6.34 -20.01
C TYR A 276 -9.12 4.88 -19.61
N ARG A 277 -9.29 4.60 -18.31
CA ARG A 277 -9.40 3.25 -17.76
C ARG A 277 -10.83 2.70 -17.85
N SER A 278 -11.81 3.47 -17.42
CA SER A 278 -13.18 3.03 -17.14
C SER A 278 -14.20 3.55 -18.15
N VAL A 279 -15.30 2.81 -18.30
CA VAL A 279 -16.48 3.20 -19.10
C VAL A 279 -17.25 4.35 -18.43
N GLN A 280 -18.04 5.10 -19.21
CA GLN A 280 -18.75 6.28 -18.73
C GLN A 280 -19.59 6.05 -17.47
N ASN A 281 -20.33 4.94 -17.42
CA ASN A 281 -21.24 4.64 -16.31
C ASN A 281 -20.50 4.43 -14.99
N LEU A 282 -19.31 3.81 -15.02
CA LEU A 282 -18.47 3.65 -13.83
C LEU A 282 -17.91 4.99 -13.36
N VAL A 283 -17.41 5.82 -14.28
CA VAL A 283 -16.88 7.16 -13.92
C VAL A 283 -17.96 8.03 -13.29
N LYS A 284 -19.18 8.04 -13.85
CA LYS A 284 -20.32 8.81 -13.32
C LYS A 284 -20.71 8.35 -11.91
N ILE A 285 -20.78 7.04 -11.67
CA ILE A 285 -21.10 6.50 -10.34
C ILE A 285 -20.01 6.83 -9.32
N SER A 286 -18.73 6.70 -9.70
CA SER A 286 -17.61 7.04 -8.83
C SER A 286 -17.60 8.53 -8.47
N GLU A 287 -17.90 9.42 -9.44
CA GLU A 287 -17.99 10.86 -9.17
C GLU A 287 -19.14 11.18 -8.21
N ARG A 288 -20.32 10.58 -8.42
CA ARG A 288 -21.45 10.74 -7.50
C ARG A 288 -21.15 10.21 -6.10
N PHE A 289 -20.40 9.12 -5.99
CA PHE A 289 -20.00 8.56 -4.71
C PHE A 289 -19.05 9.49 -3.97
N VAL A 290 -18.03 10.03 -4.65
CA VAL A 290 -17.02 10.89 -4.02
C VAL A 290 -17.48 12.33 -3.79
N SER A 291 -18.51 12.80 -4.52
CA SER A 291 -19.03 14.17 -4.37
C SER A 291 -19.63 14.47 -2.99
N VAL A 292 -19.86 13.46 -2.16
CA VAL A 292 -20.31 13.63 -0.76
C VAL A 292 -19.19 14.14 0.15
N ASN A 293 -17.92 14.03 -0.26
CA ASN A 293 -16.78 14.54 0.50
C ASN A 293 -16.72 16.07 0.39
N THR A 294 -16.59 16.74 1.53
CA THR A 294 -16.51 18.20 1.62
C THR A 294 -15.11 18.76 1.40
N ASP A 295 -14.09 17.94 1.68
CA ASP A 295 -12.70 18.36 1.83
C ASP A 295 -11.83 17.99 0.62
N ARG A 296 -12.26 18.42 -0.58
CA ARG A 296 -11.67 18.01 -1.86
C ARG A 296 -11.41 19.16 -2.83
N PHE A 297 -10.54 18.94 -3.80
CA PHE A 297 -10.47 19.76 -5.00
C PHE A 297 -11.63 19.41 -5.94
N GLU A 298 -12.28 20.44 -6.50
CA GLU A 298 -13.31 20.22 -7.52
C GLU A 298 -12.68 19.58 -8.77
N LYS A 299 -13.17 18.38 -9.09
CA LYS A 299 -12.76 17.57 -10.24
C LYS A 299 -14.00 17.21 -11.05
N LYS A 300 -13.85 17.12 -12.37
CA LYS A 300 -14.93 16.76 -13.30
C LYS A 300 -14.49 15.61 -14.21
N PRO A 301 -14.26 14.42 -13.66
CA PRO A 301 -13.77 13.29 -14.45
C PRO A 301 -14.81 12.87 -15.49
N TYR A 302 -14.36 12.55 -16.70
CA TYR A 302 -15.21 12.03 -17.77
C TYR A 302 -14.50 10.93 -18.56
N SER A 303 -15.25 10.04 -19.19
CA SER A 303 -14.72 9.01 -20.10
C SER A 303 -15.30 9.18 -21.50
N LYS A 304 -14.47 8.91 -22.52
CA LYS A 304 -14.91 8.84 -23.92
C LYS A 304 -15.26 7.42 -24.38
N LYS A 305 -15.12 6.41 -23.51
CA LYS A 305 -15.53 5.04 -23.84
C LYS A 305 -17.05 4.96 -23.93
N GLU A 306 -17.58 3.95 -24.61
CA GLU A 306 -19.02 3.70 -24.63
C GLU A 306 -19.60 3.54 -23.21
N PRO A 307 -20.88 3.86 -22.99
CA PRO A 307 -21.57 3.55 -21.76
C PRO A 307 -21.56 2.02 -21.52
N GLY A 308 -20.77 1.56 -20.55
CA GLY A 308 -20.72 0.14 -20.17
C GLY A 308 -21.77 -0.22 -19.12
N ALA A 309 -21.78 -1.47 -18.67
CA ALA A 309 -22.74 -1.94 -17.67
C ALA A 309 -22.57 -1.21 -16.32
N LEU A 310 -23.69 -1.01 -15.61
CA LEU A 310 -23.68 -0.52 -14.23
C LEU A 310 -23.16 -1.60 -13.27
N PRO A 311 -22.52 -1.22 -12.15
CA PRO A 311 -22.16 -2.16 -11.09
C PRO A 311 -23.40 -2.90 -10.59
N ARG A 312 -23.26 -4.21 -10.36
CA ARG A 312 -24.31 -5.04 -9.78
C ARG A 312 -24.05 -5.20 -8.29
N ILE A 313 -25.04 -4.89 -7.47
CA ILE A 313 -25.00 -5.11 -6.03
C ILE A 313 -25.79 -6.38 -5.73
N ARG A 314 -25.14 -7.36 -5.07
CA ARG A 314 -25.77 -8.62 -4.69
C ARG A 314 -25.64 -8.85 -3.19
N ALA A 315 -26.77 -8.76 -2.48
CA ALA A 315 -26.85 -9.24 -1.10
C ALA A 315 -26.76 -10.77 -1.07
N CYS A 316 -25.88 -11.29 -0.21
CA CYS A 316 -25.70 -12.72 0.03
C CYS A 316 -26.02 -13.01 1.49
N GLY A 317 -26.63 -14.16 1.78
CA GLY A 317 -27.00 -14.56 3.15
C GLY A 317 -25.83 -14.98 4.06
N GLY A 318 -24.61 -14.49 3.79
CA GLY A 318 -23.39 -14.83 4.52
C GLY A 318 -22.19 -15.10 3.61
N SER A 319 -21.00 -15.17 4.20
CA SER A 319 -19.71 -15.31 3.49
C SER A 319 -19.66 -16.57 2.63
N LEU A 320 -20.18 -17.71 3.11
CA LEU A 320 -20.21 -18.94 2.31
C LEU A 320 -21.10 -18.83 1.07
N MET A 321 -22.25 -18.15 1.17
CA MET A 321 -23.12 -17.90 0.03
C MET A 321 -22.50 -16.91 -0.94
N GLN A 322 -21.76 -15.92 -0.44
CA GLN A 322 -20.97 -15.00 -1.25
C GLN A 322 -19.90 -15.74 -2.06
N ILE A 323 -19.18 -16.68 -1.46
CA ILE A 323 -18.21 -17.52 -2.15
C ILE A 323 -18.86 -18.40 -3.23
N LYS A 324 -20.00 -19.03 -2.93
CA LYS A 324 -20.76 -19.81 -3.92
C LYS A 324 -21.21 -18.95 -5.11
N PHE A 325 -21.65 -17.72 -4.84
CA PHE A 325 -21.99 -16.75 -5.87
C PHE A 325 -20.75 -16.37 -6.70
N LEU A 326 -19.65 -16.03 -6.05
CA LEU A 326 -18.39 -15.68 -6.69
C LEU A 326 -17.89 -16.79 -7.61
N ARG A 327 -17.94 -18.05 -7.16
CA ARG A 327 -17.62 -19.23 -7.99
C ARG A 327 -18.43 -19.27 -9.27
N LYS A 328 -19.74 -19.05 -9.16
CA LYS A 328 -20.65 -19.09 -10.31
C LYS A 328 -20.30 -17.97 -11.30
N GLU A 329 -20.06 -16.76 -10.81
CA GLU A 329 -19.70 -15.61 -11.65
C GLU A 329 -18.35 -15.81 -12.33
N ILE A 330 -17.31 -16.26 -11.59
CA ILE A 330 -15.99 -16.57 -12.16
C ILE A 330 -16.11 -17.63 -13.25
N ALA A 331 -16.87 -18.71 -13.02
CA ALA A 331 -17.06 -19.76 -14.01
C ALA A 331 -17.82 -19.27 -15.25
N VAL A 332 -18.79 -18.36 -15.09
CA VAL A 332 -19.51 -17.75 -16.21
C VAL A 332 -18.59 -16.82 -17.01
N LEU A 333 -17.78 -16.01 -16.33
CA LEU A 333 -16.82 -15.10 -16.97
C LEU A 333 -15.74 -15.87 -17.72
N ALA A 334 -15.11 -16.87 -17.08
CA ALA A 334 -14.07 -17.69 -17.71
C ALA A 334 -14.55 -18.43 -18.97
N ARG A 335 -15.84 -18.80 -19.04
CA ARG A 335 -16.44 -19.41 -20.24
C ARG A 335 -16.73 -18.40 -21.35
N ARG A 336 -17.07 -17.16 -20.99
CA ARG A 336 -17.43 -16.11 -21.96
C ARG A 336 -16.20 -15.41 -22.52
N GLU A 337 -15.22 -15.13 -21.65
CA GLU A 337 -14.01 -14.39 -21.95
C GLU A 337 -12.82 -15.05 -21.25
N PRO A 338 -12.21 -16.09 -21.85
CA PRO A 338 -11.11 -16.85 -21.24
C PRO A 338 -9.87 -16.00 -20.90
N GLU A 339 -9.64 -14.94 -21.66
CA GLU A 339 -8.52 -14.01 -21.48
C GLU A 339 -8.79 -12.90 -20.44
N LEU A 340 -9.99 -12.87 -19.85
CA LEU A 340 -10.35 -11.84 -18.88
C LEU A 340 -9.57 -12.02 -17.58
N THR A 341 -8.92 -10.95 -17.12
CA THR A 341 -8.35 -10.87 -15.77
C THR A 341 -9.38 -10.33 -14.78
N VAL A 342 -9.42 -10.94 -13.59
CA VAL A 342 -10.40 -10.66 -12.53
C VAL A 342 -9.69 -10.23 -11.26
N GLY A 343 -9.97 -9.02 -10.79
CA GLY A 343 -9.55 -8.54 -9.47
C GLY A 343 -10.64 -8.76 -8.41
N ILE A 344 -10.30 -9.44 -7.33
CA ILE A 344 -11.16 -9.61 -6.15
C ILE A 344 -10.60 -8.75 -5.02
N LEU A 345 -11.30 -7.66 -4.71
CA LEU A 345 -10.86 -6.69 -3.71
C LEU A 345 -11.60 -6.89 -2.39
N TYR A 346 -10.86 -6.83 -1.29
CA TYR A 346 -11.39 -6.92 0.07
C TYR A 346 -10.80 -5.84 0.99
N ARG A 347 -11.47 -5.59 2.12
CA ARG A 347 -11.08 -4.48 3.02
C ARG A 347 -9.83 -4.78 3.83
N ASN A 348 -9.70 -6.01 4.34
CA ASN A 348 -8.62 -6.45 5.22
C ASN A 348 -8.13 -7.86 4.84
N ASN A 349 -6.88 -8.19 5.19
CA ASN A 349 -6.26 -9.46 4.78
C ASN A 349 -7.07 -10.69 5.21
N ILE A 350 -7.68 -10.65 6.41
CA ILE A 350 -8.48 -11.78 6.92
C ILE A 350 -9.71 -12.09 6.04
N SER A 351 -10.32 -11.08 5.40
CA SER A 351 -11.45 -11.28 4.49
C SER A 351 -11.05 -12.02 3.20
N GLY A 352 -9.76 -11.95 2.82
CA GLY A 352 -9.23 -12.66 1.66
C GLY A 352 -9.05 -14.16 1.90
N LEU A 353 -8.90 -14.57 3.16
CA LEU A 353 -8.53 -15.94 3.53
C LEU A 353 -9.55 -16.98 3.05
N LEU A 354 -10.83 -16.77 3.34
CA LEU A 354 -11.90 -17.66 2.90
C LEU A 354 -11.93 -17.78 1.36
N THR A 355 -11.75 -16.67 0.65
CA THR A 355 -11.75 -16.68 -0.82
C THR A 355 -10.56 -17.45 -1.37
N SER A 356 -9.37 -17.22 -0.82
CA SER A 356 -8.13 -17.93 -1.19
C SER A 356 -8.24 -19.43 -0.92
N ALA A 357 -8.76 -19.82 0.25
CA ALA A 357 -9.00 -21.21 0.62
C ALA A 357 -9.97 -21.89 -0.35
N PHE A 358 -11.02 -21.18 -0.74
CA PHE A 358 -11.99 -21.65 -1.70
C PHE A 358 -11.38 -21.88 -3.09
N LEU A 359 -10.67 -20.88 -3.62
CA LEU A 359 -10.05 -20.98 -4.95
C LEU A 359 -8.97 -22.08 -4.97
N THR A 360 -8.19 -22.21 -3.90
CA THR A 360 -7.18 -23.26 -3.73
C THR A 360 -7.83 -24.65 -3.75
N LYS A 361 -8.85 -24.87 -2.92
CA LYS A 361 -9.56 -26.15 -2.82
C LYS A 361 -10.25 -26.56 -4.13
N THR A 362 -10.67 -25.58 -4.95
CA THR A 362 -11.33 -25.82 -6.24
C THR A 362 -10.38 -25.87 -7.43
N GLY A 363 -9.06 -25.76 -7.20
CA GLY A 363 -8.05 -25.80 -8.25
C GLY A 363 -8.04 -24.56 -9.16
N ILE A 364 -8.67 -23.46 -8.74
CA ILE A 364 -8.69 -22.21 -9.51
C ILE A 364 -7.40 -21.44 -9.20
N ALA A 365 -6.54 -21.33 -10.22
CA ALA A 365 -5.30 -20.56 -10.14
C ALA A 365 -5.59 -19.09 -9.81
N HIS A 366 -4.89 -18.55 -8.82
CA HIS A 366 -5.03 -17.16 -8.40
C HIS A 366 -3.72 -16.67 -7.79
N GLU A 367 -3.50 -15.36 -7.90
CA GLU A 367 -2.40 -14.64 -7.30
C GLU A 367 -2.89 -13.87 -6.07
N LEU A 368 -2.04 -13.82 -5.04
CA LEU A 368 -2.26 -12.98 -3.86
C LEU A 368 -1.37 -11.76 -3.98
N GLN A 369 -2.00 -10.59 -3.96
CA GLN A 369 -1.30 -9.34 -3.89
C GLN A 369 -1.32 -8.77 -2.48
N GLY A 370 -0.13 -8.81 -1.86
CA GLY A 370 0.05 -8.64 -0.43
C GLY A 370 0.09 -9.99 0.27
N GLY A 371 0.03 -9.98 1.59
CA GLY A 371 -0.02 -11.20 2.39
C GLY A 371 -1.43 -11.52 2.88
N LEU A 372 -1.71 -12.80 3.06
CA LEU A 372 -2.75 -13.25 3.99
C LEU A 372 -2.14 -13.38 5.38
N PRO A 373 -2.94 -13.37 6.45
CA PRO A 373 -2.46 -13.77 7.77
C PRO A 373 -2.00 -15.24 7.69
N GLU A 374 -0.86 -15.55 8.29
CA GLU A 374 -0.40 -16.93 8.41
C GLU A 374 -1.41 -17.72 9.22
N THR A 375 -1.81 -18.90 8.75
CA THR A 375 -2.97 -19.59 9.31
C THR A 375 -2.78 -19.98 10.77
N HIS A 376 -1.55 -20.32 11.16
CA HIS A 376 -1.17 -20.62 12.55
C HIS A 376 -1.22 -19.39 13.48
N SER A 377 -1.17 -18.17 12.93
CA SER A 377 -1.31 -16.92 13.69
C SER A 377 -2.77 -16.55 13.97
N ILE A 378 -3.73 -17.27 13.38
CA ILE A 378 -5.16 -16.99 13.52
C ILE A 378 -5.69 -17.66 14.79
N PRO A 379 -6.34 -16.91 15.69
CA PRO A 379 -6.88 -17.44 16.93
C PRO A 379 -7.79 -18.66 16.70
N TYR A 380 -7.68 -19.64 17.59
CA TYR A 380 -8.49 -20.86 17.65
C TYR A 380 -8.36 -21.83 16.44
N VAL A 381 -7.59 -21.51 15.40
CA VAL A 381 -7.38 -22.45 14.26
C VAL A 381 -6.79 -23.76 14.76
N ASP A 382 -5.69 -23.72 15.51
CA ASP A 382 -5.04 -24.92 16.05
C ASP A 382 -5.93 -25.70 17.02
N GLU A 383 -6.72 -25.01 17.82
CA GLU A 383 -7.66 -25.63 18.76
C GLU A 383 -8.78 -26.37 18.01
N VAL A 384 -9.38 -25.71 17.03
CA VAL A 384 -10.39 -26.32 16.15
C VAL A 384 -9.80 -27.54 15.42
N LEU A 385 -8.58 -27.43 14.89
CA LEU A 385 -7.89 -28.53 14.21
C LEU A 385 -7.60 -29.70 15.16
N LYS A 386 -7.15 -29.44 16.39
CA LYS A 386 -6.92 -30.48 17.42
C LYS A 386 -8.22 -31.21 17.75
N GLU A 387 -9.31 -30.48 17.94
CA GLU A 387 -10.63 -31.06 18.23
C GLU A 387 -11.17 -31.89 17.05
N VAL A 388 -11.02 -31.39 15.82
CA VAL A 388 -11.33 -32.16 14.59
C VAL A 388 -10.51 -33.45 14.53
N ARG A 389 -9.20 -33.38 14.80
CA ARG A 389 -8.30 -34.54 14.81
C ARG A 389 -8.65 -35.56 15.90
N ASN A 390 -9.02 -35.10 17.09
CA ASN A 390 -9.45 -35.96 18.20
C ASN A 390 -10.76 -36.67 17.86
N GLY A 391 -11.70 -35.96 17.23
CA GLY A 391 -12.92 -36.54 16.68
C GLY A 391 -12.65 -37.66 15.66
N GLU A 392 -11.68 -37.48 14.76
CA GLU A 392 -11.28 -38.50 13.78
C GLU A 392 -10.62 -39.75 14.39
N ARG A 393 -9.91 -39.61 15.52
CA ARG A 393 -9.18 -40.72 16.17
C ARG A 393 -10.07 -41.66 16.98
N MET A 394 -11.30 -41.26 17.27
CA MET A 394 -12.25 -42.03 18.09
C MET A 394 -12.86 -43.22 17.33
N GLY A 395 -12.07 -44.29 17.18
CA GLY A 395 -12.51 -45.70 17.25
C GLY A 395 -13.52 -46.24 16.24
N GLY A 396 -13.08 -46.58 15.03
CA GLY A 396 -13.66 -47.68 14.22
C GLY A 396 -15.12 -47.55 13.74
N ARG A 397 -15.78 -46.41 13.91
CA ARG A 397 -17.11 -46.10 13.36
C ARG A 397 -16.98 -45.05 12.25
N ILE A 398 -18.00 -44.96 11.38
CA ILE A 398 -18.13 -43.87 10.40
C ILE A 398 -17.99 -42.55 11.15
N LEU A 399 -16.90 -41.84 10.87
CA LEU A 399 -16.51 -40.65 11.59
C LEU A 399 -17.45 -39.49 11.23
N PRO A 400 -17.81 -38.62 12.20
CA PRO A 400 -18.45 -37.34 11.91
C PRO A 400 -17.60 -36.56 10.89
N ARG A 401 -18.23 -35.97 9.86
CA ARG A 401 -17.52 -35.03 8.99
C ARG A 401 -16.96 -33.87 9.83
N PRO A 402 -15.83 -33.23 9.46
CA PRO A 402 -15.28 -32.10 10.23
C PRO A 402 -16.32 -31.01 10.57
N ALA A 403 -17.34 -30.84 9.72
CA ALA A 403 -18.50 -29.97 9.93
C ALA A 403 -19.31 -30.28 11.21
N GLU A 404 -19.47 -31.56 11.58
CA GLU A 404 -20.19 -31.96 12.79
C GLU A 404 -19.38 -31.63 14.05
N THR A 405 -18.06 -31.80 14.02
CA THR A 405 -17.16 -31.37 15.10
C THR A 405 -17.20 -29.86 15.29
N PHE A 406 -17.20 -29.09 14.19
CA PHE A 406 -17.31 -27.63 14.27
C PHE A 406 -18.68 -27.16 14.82
N ARG A 407 -19.77 -27.85 14.48
CA ARG A 407 -21.09 -27.57 15.08
C ARG A 407 -21.05 -27.72 16.60
N ARG A 408 -20.42 -28.78 17.12
CA ARG A 408 -20.23 -28.97 18.56
C ARG A 408 -19.40 -27.85 19.20
N LEU A 409 -18.34 -27.38 18.52
CA LEU A 409 -17.54 -26.26 19.02
C LEU A 409 -18.37 -24.97 19.12
N LEU A 410 -19.24 -24.70 18.14
CA LEU A 410 -20.18 -23.57 18.21
C LEU A 410 -21.17 -23.73 19.37
N GLU A 411 -21.75 -24.92 19.56
CA GLU A 411 -22.64 -25.24 20.68
C GLU A 411 -21.93 -25.08 22.05
N ASN A 412 -20.64 -25.42 22.11
CA ASN A 412 -19.78 -25.26 23.29
C ASN A 412 -19.28 -23.82 23.50
N GLY A 413 -19.76 -22.86 22.71
CA GLY A 413 -19.53 -21.43 22.94
C GLY A 413 -18.32 -20.83 22.23
N LEU A 414 -17.74 -21.49 21.22
CA LEU A 414 -16.63 -20.95 20.42
C LEU A 414 -16.92 -19.54 19.89
N GLU A 415 -18.16 -19.28 19.46
CA GLU A 415 -18.55 -17.93 19.00
C GLU A 415 -18.44 -16.89 20.11
N ARG A 416 -18.91 -17.20 21.32
CA ARG A 416 -18.84 -16.29 22.47
C ARG A 416 -17.39 -16.06 22.92
N GLN A 417 -16.56 -17.10 22.88
CA GLN A 417 -15.12 -16.99 23.14
C GLN A 417 -14.45 -16.07 22.12
N PHE A 418 -14.78 -16.21 20.83
CA PHE A 418 -14.22 -15.36 19.78
C PHE A 418 -14.73 -13.92 19.86
N GLU A 419 -15.99 -13.71 20.27
CA GLU A 419 -16.50 -12.36 20.59
C GLU A 419 -15.75 -11.73 21.74
N ALA A 420 -15.49 -12.48 22.81
CA ALA A 420 -14.70 -12.00 23.94
C ALA A 420 -13.27 -11.64 23.48
N TYR A 421 -12.65 -12.48 22.65
CA TYR A 421 -11.36 -12.19 22.02
C TYR A 421 -11.41 -10.89 21.21
N CYS A 422 -12.39 -10.72 20.32
CA CYS A 422 -12.50 -9.49 19.51
C CYS A 422 -12.71 -8.24 20.38
N ARG A 423 -13.50 -8.34 21.46
CA ARG A 423 -13.72 -7.22 22.40
C ARG A 423 -12.44 -6.89 23.18
N GLN A 424 -11.74 -7.89 23.70
CA GLN A 424 -10.48 -7.73 24.42
C GLN A 424 -9.40 -7.13 23.53
N THR A 425 -9.35 -7.56 22.27
CA THR A 425 -8.35 -7.12 21.29
C THR A 425 -8.77 -5.90 20.47
N ARG A 426 -9.98 -5.37 20.73
CA ARG A 426 -10.63 -4.28 19.97
C ARG A 426 -10.64 -4.51 18.47
N GLN A 427 -10.60 -5.76 18.04
CA GLN A 427 -10.82 -6.10 16.65
C GLN A 427 -12.29 -5.87 16.33
N HIS A 428 -12.55 -5.32 15.16
CA HIS A 428 -13.92 -5.19 14.68
C HIS A 428 -14.56 -6.57 14.65
N LEU A 429 -15.81 -6.71 15.10
CA LEU A 429 -16.55 -7.99 15.08
C LEU A 429 -16.63 -8.66 13.70
N ARG A 430 -16.35 -7.94 12.61
CA ARG A 430 -16.23 -8.50 11.26
C ARG A 430 -15.02 -9.45 11.12
N TYR A 431 -14.02 -9.31 11.98
CA TYR A 431 -12.89 -10.25 12.06
C TYR A 431 -13.38 -11.62 12.56
N LYS A 432 -14.22 -11.65 13.61
CA LYS A 432 -14.94 -12.86 14.04
C LYS A 432 -15.67 -13.50 12.87
N ASP A 433 -16.51 -12.74 12.19
CA ASP A 433 -17.34 -13.28 11.11
C ASP A 433 -16.49 -13.87 9.97
N ALA A 434 -15.37 -13.21 9.63
CA ALA A 434 -14.43 -13.70 8.62
C ALA A 434 -13.75 -15.01 9.05
N VAL A 435 -13.25 -15.08 10.29
CA VAL A 435 -12.58 -16.28 10.82
C VAL A 435 -13.54 -17.43 11.01
N LEU A 436 -14.70 -17.21 11.62
CA LEU A 436 -15.72 -18.25 11.79
C LEU A 436 -16.22 -18.77 10.44
N SER A 437 -16.38 -17.89 9.43
CA SER A 437 -16.75 -18.32 8.08
C SER A 437 -15.65 -19.16 7.42
N PHE A 438 -14.38 -18.80 7.63
CA PHE A 438 -13.24 -19.58 7.14
C PHE A 438 -13.14 -20.94 7.82
N LEU A 439 -13.27 -21.01 9.15
CA LEU A 439 -13.28 -22.27 9.91
C LEU A 439 -14.45 -23.16 9.49
N LEU A 440 -15.65 -22.58 9.35
CA LEU A 440 -16.82 -23.30 8.85
C LEU A 440 -16.59 -23.83 7.43
N TYR A 441 -15.95 -23.05 6.56
CA TYR A 441 -15.57 -23.53 5.22
C TYR A 441 -14.59 -24.70 5.30
N LEU A 442 -13.51 -24.56 6.06
CA LEU A 442 -12.50 -25.61 6.24
C LEU A 442 -13.15 -26.92 6.71
N CYS A 443 -14.08 -26.83 7.66
CA CYS A 443 -14.76 -27.99 8.22
C CYS A 443 -15.84 -28.58 7.29
N SER A 444 -16.45 -27.77 6.42
CA SER A 444 -17.52 -28.24 5.52
C SER A 444 -17.04 -28.66 4.14
N ALA A 445 -15.89 -28.15 3.69
CA ALA A 445 -15.33 -28.41 2.37
C ALA A 445 -14.26 -29.50 2.34
N CYS A 446 -13.67 -29.84 3.49
CA CYS A 446 -12.68 -30.91 3.61
C CYS A 446 -13.32 -32.18 4.17
N ASP A 447 -13.01 -33.31 3.55
CA ASP A 447 -13.55 -34.63 3.91
C ASP A 447 -12.73 -35.29 5.04
N SER A 448 -11.52 -34.79 5.30
CA SER A 448 -10.65 -35.27 6.39
C SER A 448 -9.74 -34.17 6.96
N TYR A 449 -9.20 -34.40 8.16
CA TYR A 449 -8.19 -33.57 8.81
C TYR A 449 -6.93 -33.42 7.96
N ARG A 450 -6.47 -34.50 7.33
CA ARG A 450 -5.29 -34.47 6.45
C ARG A 450 -5.50 -33.47 5.31
N GLU A 451 -6.70 -33.43 4.75
CA GLU A 451 -7.05 -32.48 3.70
C GLU A 451 -7.15 -31.04 4.23
N ALA A 452 -7.72 -30.84 5.42
CA ALA A 452 -7.77 -29.53 6.06
C ALA A 452 -6.36 -28.98 6.32
N VAL A 453 -5.45 -29.76 6.90
CA VAL A 453 -4.05 -29.37 7.12
C VAL A 453 -3.34 -29.08 5.80
N SER A 454 -3.51 -29.95 4.79
CA SER A 454 -2.91 -29.71 3.47
C SER A 454 -3.39 -28.39 2.84
N LEU A 455 -4.66 -28.03 3.02
CA LEU A 455 -5.17 -26.74 2.54
C LEU A 455 -4.54 -25.55 3.29
N LEU A 456 -4.34 -25.65 4.60
CA LEU A 456 -3.67 -24.61 5.39
C LEU A 456 -2.20 -24.45 5.00
N ASP A 457 -1.47 -25.56 4.87
CA ASP A 457 -0.09 -25.57 4.40
C ASP A 457 0.04 -24.93 3.02
N GLN A 458 -0.91 -25.21 2.12
CA GLN A 458 -0.96 -24.58 0.80
C GLN A 458 -1.24 -23.07 0.86
N LEU A 459 -2.02 -22.60 1.83
CA LEU A 459 -2.28 -21.17 2.00
C LEU A 459 -1.05 -20.44 2.54
N ASP A 460 -0.33 -21.05 3.48
CA ASP A 460 0.88 -20.47 4.07
C ASP A 460 2.10 -20.54 3.13
N ALA A 461 2.22 -21.61 2.34
CA ALA A 461 3.31 -21.78 1.37
C ALA A 461 3.25 -20.79 0.18
N ARG A 462 2.10 -20.15 -0.06
CA ARG A 462 1.88 -19.22 -1.18
C ARG A 462 2.54 -17.84 -1.01
N GLY A 463 3.43 -17.68 -0.02
CA GLY A 463 4.37 -16.55 0.06
C GLY A 463 5.35 -16.44 -1.13
N GLY A 464 5.37 -17.42 -2.04
CA GLY A 464 6.12 -17.40 -3.30
C GLY A 464 5.21 -17.25 -4.53
N CYS A 465 5.42 -16.15 -5.26
CA CYS A 465 4.81 -15.78 -6.54
C CYS A 465 4.49 -16.97 -7.47
N CYS A 466 3.21 -17.17 -7.79
CA CYS A 466 2.77 -18.08 -8.86
C CYS A 466 2.60 -17.28 -10.16
N ARG A 467 3.22 -17.76 -11.24
CA ARG A 467 3.20 -17.14 -12.58
C ARG A 467 1.77 -17.09 -13.16
N LYS A 468 1.39 -15.93 -13.71
CA LYS A 468 0.23 -15.64 -14.60
C LYS A 468 -1.06 -16.38 -14.23
N ALA A 469 -1.70 -15.99 -13.13
CA ALA A 469 -3.09 -16.31 -12.88
C ALA A 469 -4.01 -15.21 -13.45
N SER A 470 -5.16 -15.59 -14.00
CA SER A 470 -6.18 -14.62 -14.44
C SER A 470 -6.96 -14.02 -13.28
N ILE A 471 -6.79 -14.51 -12.04
CA ILE A 471 -7.48 -14.01 -10.85
C ILE A 471 -6.45 -13.45 -9.87
N CYS A 472 -6.64 -12.21 -9.44
CA CYS A 472 -5.83 -11.55 -8.44
C CYS A 472 -6.69 -11.18 -7.21
N LEU A 473 -6.21 -11.54 -6.02
CA LEU A 473 -6.81 -11.21 -4.74
C LEU A 473 -5.98 -10.11 -4.08
N SER A 474 -6.61 -9.02 -3.65
CA SER A 474 -5.89 -7.93 -3.00
C SER A 474 -6.74 -7.18 -1.98
N THR A 475 -6.07 -6.60 -0.97
CA THR A 475 -6.75 -5.56 -0.20
C THR A 475 -6.88 -4.29 -1.03
N VAL A 476 -7.86 -3.44 -0.72
CA VAL A 476 -7.96 -2.10 -1.34
C VAL A 476 -6.67 -1.29 -1.17
N HIS A 477 -5.96 -1.41 -0.04
CA HIS A 477 -4.68 -0.69 0.16
C HIS A 477 -3.55 -1.26 -0.69
N SER A 478 -3.43 -2.59 -0.76
CA SER A 478 -2.43 -3.27 -1.57
C SER A 478 -2.66 -3.01 -3.07
N ALA A 479 -3.93 -2.97 -3.49
CA ALA A 479 -4.33 -2.61 -4.84
C ALA A 479 -4.12 -1.13 -5.19
N LYS A 480 -4.03 -0.22 -4.21
CA LYS A 480 -3.67 1.17 -4.49
C LYS A 480 -2.19 1.32 -4.87
N GLY A 481 -1.31 0.50 -4.31
CA GLY A 481 0.09 0.38 -4.75
C GLY A 481 0.23 -0.21 -6.17
N LEU A 482 -0.90 -0.55 -6.81
CA LEU A 482 -1.01 -1.01 -8.18
C LEU A 482 -1.72 -0.02 -9.09
N GLU A 483 -1.17 1.16 -9.31
CA GLU A 483 -1.48 1.81 -10.58
C GLU A 483 -0.83 1.05 -11.77
N TYR A 484 -1.01 -0.28 -11.87
CA TYR A 484 -0.47 -1.11 -12.95
C TYR A 484 -1.50 -1.43 -14.03
N ASP A 485 -0.91 -1.50 -15.23
CA ASP A 485 -1.33 -1.90 -16.57
C ASP A 485 -2.30 -1.00 -17.35
#